data_AF-A0A1F4HLC0-F1
#
_entry.id   AF-A0A1F4HLC0-F1
#
_cell.length_a   1.000
_cell.length_b   1.000
_cell.length_c   1.000
_cell.angle_alpha   90.00
_cell.angle_beta   90.00
_cell.angle_gamma   90.00
#
_symmetry.space_group_name_H-M   'P 1'
#
loop_
_entity.id
_entity.type
_entity.pdbx_description
1 polymer ?
#
loop_
_entity_poly.entity_id
_entity_poly.type
_entity_poly.pdbx_seq_one_letter_code
_entity_poly.pdbx_strand_id
1 'polypeptide(L)'
;MLILLLHGLAGVMLALWAAAHAALGFTVTVLAGAACAGVVMAALGAWLARRALPADAGRLRWDGQAWHWRGSIDRPLTRLEVTLDLGVWVLLRLHGADGARPLWRVASQRGAGAAWHGLRVALGAHAGEVPSDADDSDRPGAAP
;
A
#
# COMPACT_ATOMS: atom_id res chain seq x y z
N MET A 1 -3.76 -11.19 3.73
CA MET A 1 -3.71 -12.57 4.27
C MET A 1 -2.74 -13.47 3.51
N LEU A 2 -2.69 -13.43 2.17
CA LEU A 2 -1.74 -14.21 1.36
C LEU A 2 -0.26 -14.02 1.76
N ILE A 3 0.20 -12.77 1.95
CA ILE A 3 1.59 -12.49 2.39
C ILE A 3 1.90 -13.12 3.75
N LEU A 4 0.97 -13.02 4.73
CA LEU A 4 1.16 -13.63 6.05
C LEU A 4 1.21 -15.17 5.96
N LEU A 5 0.38 -15.76 5.09
CA LEU A 5 0.42 -17.20 4.81
C LEU A 5 1.74 -17.62 4.15
N LEU A 6 2.25 -16.85 3.19
CA LEU A 6 3.51 -17.13 2.50
C LEU A 6 4.71 -17.04 3.46
N HIS A 7 4.75 -16.03 4.32
CA HIS A 7 5.82 -15.89 5.33
C HIS A 7 5.70 -16.96 6.42
N GLY A 8 4.47 -17.31 6.84
CA GLY A 8 4.23 -18.43 7.72
C GLY A 8 4.71 -19.75 7.12
N LEU A 9 4.36 -20.01 5.86
CA LEU A 9 4.77 -21.21 5.12
C LEU A 9 6.29 -21.27 4.94
N ALA A 10 6.93 -20.15 4.57
CA ALA A 10 8.38 -20.06 4.47
C ALA A 10 9.06 -20.31 5.82
N GLY A 11 8.53 -19.74 6.91
CA GLY A 11 9.02 -19.99 8.27
C GLY A 11 8.88 -21.46 8.69
N VAL A 12 7.77 -22.11 8.37
CA VAL A 12 7.54 -23.54 8.62
C VAL A 12 8.51 -24.40 7.81
N MET A 13 8.69 -24.10 6.50
CA MET A 13 9.66 -24.81 5.66
C MET A 13 11.08 -24.69 6.21
N LEU A 14 11.48 -23.49 6.64
CA LEU A 14 12.82 -23.25 7.19
C LEU A 14 13.01 -24.01 8.52
N ALA A 15 12.00 -24.03 9.39
CA ALA A 15 12.05 -24.76 10.66
C ALA A 15 12.10 -26.28 10.44
N LEU A 16 11.33 -26.81 9.50
CA LEU A 16 11.37 -28.23 9.12
C LEU A 16 12.73 -28.61 8.52
N TRP A 17 13.28 -27.76 7.64
CA TRP A 17 14.61 -27.96 7.07
C TRP A 17 15.71 -27.98 8.14
N ALA A 18 15.66 -27.03 9.08
CA ALA A 18 16.61 -26.93 10.19
C ALA A 18 16.50 -28.14 11.13
N ALA A 19 15.28 -28.59 11.47
CA ALA A 19 15.06 -29.78 12.28
C ALA A 19 15.62 -31.05 11.62
N ALA A 20 15.44 -31.19 10.29
CA ALA A 20 15.97 -32.30 9.52
C ALA A 20 17.51 -32.33 9.49
N HIS A 21 18.18 -31.17 9.50
CA HIS A 21 19.65 -31.07 9.39
C HIS A 21 20.38 -31.03 10.74
N ALA A 22 19.73 -30.59 11.81
CA ALA A 22 20.40 -30.44 13.11
C ALA A 22 20.58 -31.75 13.89
N ALA A 23 20.17 -32.90 13.34
CA ALA A 23 20.04 -34.19 14.04
C ALA A 23 19.23 -34.10 15.35
N LEU A 24 18.49 -33.00 15.52
CA LEU A 24 17.51 -32.83 16.57
C LEU A 24 16.39 -33.81 16.24
N GLY A 25 16.25 -34.85 17.06
CA GLY A 25 15.09 -35.74 16.94
C GLY A 25 13.84 -34.89 16.80
N PHE A 26 12.99 -35.21 15.81
CA PHE A 26 11.76 -34.47 15.52
C PHE A 26 10.81 -34.59 16.73
N THR A 27 11.03 -33.77 17.75
CA THR A 27 10.22 -33.76 18.96
C THR A 27 9.08 -32.79 18.79
N VAL A 28 7.92 -33.15 19.34
CA VAL A 28 6.71 -32.30 19.37
C VAL A 28 7.03 -30.89 19.91
N THR A 29 8.02 -30.78 20.80
CA THR A 29 8.50 -29.51 21.35
C THR A 29 9.09 -28.55 20.31
N VAL A 30 9.85 -29.03 19.33
CA VAL A 30 10.44 -28.17 18.27
C VAL A 30 9.35 -27.65 17.33
N LEU A 31 8.44 -28.54 16.92
CA LEU A 31 7.28 -28.17 16.10
C LEU A 31 6.37 -27.17 16.82
N ALA A 32 6.08 -27.40 18.11
CA ALA A 32 5.29 -26.49 18.92
C ALA A 32 5.96 -25.12 19.07
N GLY A 33 7.28 -25.09 19.27
CA GLY A 33 8.07 -23.85 19.33
C GLY A 33 8.00 -23.05 18.04
N ALA A 34 8.20 -23.71 16.88
CA ALA A 34 8.13 -23.06 15.57
C ALA A 34 6.71 -22.53 15.27
N ALA A 35 5.68 -23.31 15.58
CA ALA A 35 4.28 -22.90 15.43
C ALA A 35 3.97 -21.69 16.31
N CYS A 36 4.39 -21.71 17.59
CA CYS A 36 4.21 -20.60 18.52
C CYS A 36 4.89 -19.33 18.01
N ALA A 37 6.15 -19.41 17.57
CA ALA A 37 6.87 -18.29 16.98
C ALA A 37 6.16 -17.73 15.73
N GLY A 38 5.66 -18.60 14.86
CA GLY A 38 4.87 -18.21 13.69
C GLY A 38 3.60 -17.46 14.05
N VAL A 39 2.86 -17.93 15.06
CA VAL A 39 1.66 -17.26 15.59
C VAL A 39 2.00 -15.88 16.16
N VAL A 40 3.08 -15.78 16.95
CA VAL A 40 3.54 -14.51 17.53
C VAL A 40 3.91 -13.52 16.43
N MET A 41 4.68 -13.93 15.42
CA MET A 41 5.06 -13.07 14.31
C MET A 41 3.86 -12.63 13.47
N ALA A 42 2.89 -13.51 13.23
CA ALA A 42 1.66 -13.18 12.53
C ALA A 42 0.80 -12.18 13.34
N ALA A 43 0.69 -12.38 14.66
CA ALA A 43 -0.03 -11.49 15.56
C ALA A 43 0.63 -10.09 15.62
N LEU A 44 1.96 -10.04 15.71
CA LEU A 44 2.73 -8.81 15.68
C LEU A 44 2.56 -8.08 14.34
N GLY A 45 2.65 -8.80 13.22
CA GLY A 45 2.41 -8.25 11.89
C GLY A 45 0.99 -7.69 11.74
N ALA A 46 -0.03 -8.40 12.23
CA ALA A 46 -1.41 -7.92 12.22
C ALA A 46 -1.63 -6.72 13.14
N TRP A 47 -0.95 -6.67 14.29
CA TRP A 47 -1.00 -5.53 15.21
C TRP A 47 -0.34 -4.29 14.61
N LEU A 48 0.87 -4.44 14.03
CA LEU A 48 1.57 -3.35 13.35
C LEU A 48 0.77 -2.84 12.15
N ALA A 49 0.21 -3.73 11.33
CA ALA A 49 -0.65 -3.34 10.21
C ALA A 49 -1.85 -2.52 10.68
N ARG A 50 -2.52 -2.94 11.78
CA ARG A 50 -3.66 -2.20 12.33
C ARG A 50 -3.29 -0.82 12.89
N ARG A 51 -2.06 -0.64 13.41
CA ARG A 51 -1.58 0.66 13.89
C ARG A 51 -1.04 1.56 12.79
N ALA A 52 -0.40 0.98 11.79
CA ALA A 52 0.24 1.72 10.70
C ALA A 52 -0.73 2.13 9.60
N LEU A 53 -1.77 1.31 9.34
CA LEU A 53 -2.80 1.66 8.37
C LEU A 53 -3.90 2.48 9.06
N PRO A 54 -4.11 3.75 8.69
CA PRO A 54 -5.23 4.52 9.21
C PRO A 54 -6.56 3.87 8.84
N ALA A 55 -7.51 3.94 9.78
CA ALA A 55 -8.82 3.27 9.69
C ALA A 55 -9.69 3.79 8.53
N ASP A 56 -9.42 5.00 8.03
CA ASP A 56 -10.21 5.60 6.95
C ASP A 56 -9.91 4.95 5.59
N ALA A 57 -10.80 4.03 5.23
CA ALA A 57 -10.92 3.48 3.89
C ALA A 57 -11.53 4.53 2.93
N GLY A 58 -10.73 5.53 2.55
CA GLY A 58 -11.13 6.44 1.47
C GLY A 58 -11.00 5.79 0.09
N ARG A 59 -11.53 6.48 -0.92
CA ARG A 59 -11.49 6.06 -2.32
C ARG A 59 -10.65 7.04 -3.13
N LEU A 60 -9.72 6.48 -3.91
CA LEU A 60 -9.00 7.25 -4.91
C LEU A 60 -9.84 7.32 -6.19
N ARG A 61 -10.01 8.52 -6.74
CA ARG A 61 -10.72 8.77 -7.99
C ARG A 61 -9.84 9.59 -8.91
N TRP A 62 -9.77 9.20 -10.19
CA TRP A 62 -9.31 10.05 -11.28
C TRP A 62 -10.54 10.63 -11.97
N ASP A 63 -10.57 11.94 -12.18
CA ASP A 63 -11.68 12.62 -12.87
C ASP A 63 -11.37 12.94 -14.35
N GLY A 64 -10.16 12.58 -14.82
CA GLY A 64 -9.68 12.91 -16.17
C GLY A 64 -8.64 14.02 -16.19
N GLN A 65 -8.49 14.80 -15.11
CA GLN A 65 -7.55 15.91 -15.02
C GLN A 65 -6.70 15.85 -13.75
N ALA A 66 -7.31 15.47 -12.62
CA ALA A 66 -6.67 15.45 -11.32
C ALA A 66 -7.02 14.20 -10.50
N TRP A 67 -6.14 13.88 -9.57
CA TRP A 67 -6.39 12.84 -8.57
C TRP A 67 -7.16 13.42 -7.40
N HIS A 68 -8.24 12.74 -7.01
CA HIS A 68 -9.06 13.08 -5.86
C HIS A 68 -9.03 11.95 -4.83
N TRP A 69 -8.86 12.31 -3.56
CA TRP A 69 -9.02 11.41 -2.43
C TRP A 69 -10.34 11.68 -1.72
N ARG A 70 -11.26 10.73 -1.82
CA ARG A 70 -12.56 10.78 -1.16
C ARG A 70 -12.50 10.02 0.16
N GLY A 71 -12.13 10.72 1.23
CA GLY A 71 -12.27 10.25 2.61
C GLY A 71 -13.61 10.67 3.20
N SER A 72 -13.59 11.26 4.40
CA SER A 72 -14.74 11.99 4.97
C SER A 72 -15.06 13.26 4.18
N ILE A 73 -14.02 13.88 3.58
CA ILE A 73 -14.12 15.05 2.71
C ILE A 73 -13.40 14.68 1.40
N ASP A 74 -13.97 15.09 0.28
CA ASP A 74 -13.33 14.96 -1.03
C ASP A 74 -12.25 16.02 -1.17
N ARG A 75 -10.99 15.60 -1.33
CA ARG A 75 -9.84 16.50 -1.40
C ARG A 75 -9.04 16.27 -2.67
N PRO A 76 -8.72 17.33 -3.43
CA PRO A 76 -7.79 17.20 -4.55
C PRO A 76 -6.39 16.88 -4.04
N LEU A 77 -5.66 16.06 -4.81
CA LEU A 77 -4.26 15.74 -4.57
C LEU A 77 -3.38 16.58 -5.48
N THR A 78 -2.34 17.18 -4.93
CA THR A 78 -1.31 17.89 -5.69
C THR A 78 -0.31 16.95 -6.32
N ARG A 79 -0.12 15.77 -5.75
CA ARG A 79 0.73 14.74 -6.33
C ARG A 79 0.34 13.37 -5.83
N LEU A 80 0.42 12.38 -6.70
CA LEU A 80 0.25 10.99 -6.36
C LEU A 80 1.43 10.20 -6.88
N GLU A 81 2.18 9.53 -6.01
CA GLU A 81 3.33 8.72 -6.41
C GLU A 81 3.03 7.23 -6.21
N VAL A 82 3.39 6.41 -7.20
CA VAL A 82 3.44 4.95 -7.07
C VAL A 82 4.83 4.56 -6.56
N THR A 83 4.90 4.05 -5.34
CA THR A 83 6.18 3.63 -4.74
C THR A 83 6.48 2.16 -5.01
N LEU A 84 5.44 1.32 -5.05
CA LEU A 84 5.58 -0.11 -5.29
C LEU A 84 4.32 -0.64 -5.98
N ASP A 85 4.48 -1.39 -7.06
CA ASP A 85 3.41 -2.12 -7.73
C ASP A 85 3.65 -3.63 -7.65
N LEU A 86 2.75 -4.34 -6.98
CA LEU A 86 2.76 -5.79 -6.81
C LEU A 86 1.62 -6.48 -7.59
N GLY A 87 1.04 -5.79 -8.58
CA GLY A 87 -0.03 -6.30 -9.45
C GLY A 87 -1.42 -6.30 -8.81
N VAL A 88 -1.58 -6.94 -7.64
CA VAL A 88 -2.86 -6.98 -6.89
C VAL A 88 -2.94 -5.90 -5.81
N TRP A 89 -1.80 -5.31 -5.47
CA TRP A 89 -1.63 -4.21 -4.54
C TRP A 89 -0.68 -3.17 -5.13
N VAL A 90 -0.97 -1.90 -4.87
CA VAL A 90 -0.10 -0.78 -5.20
C VAL A 90 0.06 0.09 -3.97
N LEU A 91 1.30 0.33 -3.55
CA LEU A 91 1.64 1.27 -2.49
C LEU A 91 1.75 2.66 -3.09
N LEU A 92 0.93 3.56 -2.55
CA LEU A 92 0.76 4.93 -2.99
C LEU A 92 1.23 5.89 -1.91
N ARG A 93 1.86 6.98 -2.34
CA ARG A 93 2.17 8.13 -1.51
C ARG A 93 1.38 9.33 -2.05
N LEU A 94 0.43 9.82 -1.25
CA LEU A 94 -0.50 10.88 -1.62
C LEU A 94 -0.05 12.21 -1.02
N HIS A 95 0.01 13.26 -1.83
CA HIS A 95 0.31 14.62 -1.42
C HIS A 95 -0.95 15.47 -1.58
N GLY A 96 -1.41 16.06 -0.48
CA GLY A 96 -2.57 16.95 -0.49
C GLY A 96 -2.18 18.40 -0.83
N ALA A 97 -3.17 19.20 -1.22
CA ALA A 97 -2.99 20.64 -1.48
C ALA A 97 -2.60 21.44 -0.22
N ASP A 98 -3.04 21.00 0.95
CA ASP A 98 -2.87 21.72 2.22
C ASP A 98 -1.40 21.76 2.74
N GLY A 99 -0.42 21.24 1.99
CA GLY A 99 0.98 21.12 2.42
C GLY A 99 1.21 20.12 3.57
N ALA A 100 0.17 19.37 3.95
CA ALA A 100 0.25 18.36 5.00
C ALA A 100 1.25 17.24 4.65
N ARG A 101 1.69 16.50 5.68
CA ARG A 101 2.56 15.33 5.50
C ARG A 101 1.95 14.34 4.50
N PRO A 102 2.76 13.73 3.63
CA PRO A 102 2.26 12.79 2.64
C PRO A 102 1.61 11.59 3.32
N LEU A 103 0.51 11.12 2.75
CA LEU A 103 -0.27 10.01 3.26
C LEU A 103 0.08 8.73 2.50
N TRP A 104 0.50 7.70 3.24
CA TRP A 104 0.72 6.38 2.68
C TRP A 104 -0.59 5.61 2.59
N ARG A 105 -0.91 5.06 1.42
CA ARG A 105 -2.12 4.27 1.18
C ARG A 105 -1.81 3.06 0.30
N VAL A 106 -2.62 2.02 0.43
CA VAL A 106 -2.54 0.84 -0.43
C VAL A 106 -3.81 0.76 -1.24
N ALA A 107 -3.69 0.85 -2.57
CA ALA A 107 -4.76 0.48 -3.48
C ALA A 107 -4.72 -1.04 -3.68
N SER A 108 -5.89 -1.69 -3.73
CA SER A 108 -5.97 -3.14 -3.90
C SER A 108 -7.02 -3.53 -4.92
N GLN A 109 -6.76 -4.62 -5.64
CA GLN A 109 -7.72 -5.22 -6.55
C GLN A 109 -9.03 -5.56 -5.85
N ARG A 110 -8.96 -6.08 -4.62
CA ARG A 110 -10.16 -6.40 -3.82
C ARG A 110 -10.99 -5.15 -3.50
N GLY A 111 -10.33 -4.02 -3.22
CA GLY A 111 -11.02 -2.76 -2.91
C GLY A 111 -11.60 -2.07 -4.15
N ALA A 112 -10.90 -2.12 -5.29
CA ALA A 112 -11.32 -1.50 -6.54
C ALA A 112 -12.29 -2.37 -7.36
N GLY A 113 -12.28 -3.69 -7.16
CA GLY A 113 -13.11 -4.63 -7.89
C GLY A 113 -12.86 -4.58 -9.40
N ALA A 114 -13.94 -4.45 -10.19
CA ALA A 114 -13.88 -4.37 -11.65
C ALA A 114 -13.11 -3.12 -12.15
N ALA A 115 -13.05 -2.05 -11.37
CA ALA A 115 -12.32 -0.84 -11.74
C ALA A 115 -10.80 -0.97 -11.58
N TRP A 116 -10.28 -2.11 -11.10
CA TRP A 116 -8.85 -2.29 -10.82
C TRP A 116 -7.97 -2.07 -12.05
N HIS A 117 -8.35 -2.63 -13.20
CA HIS A 117 -7.56 -2.50 -14.41
C HIS A 117 -7.48 -1.03 -14.87
N GLY A 118 -8.63 -0.34 -14.93
CA GLY A 118 -8.68 1.08 -15.29
C GLY A 118 -7.90 1.97 -14.30
N LEU A 119 -7.97 1.66 -13.01
CA LEU A 119 -7.18 2.35 -12.00
C LEU A 119 -5.67 2.18 -12.24
N ARG A 120 -5.20 0.96 -12.53
CA ARG A 120 -3.77 0.73 -12.81
C ARG A 120 -3.31 1.44 -14.08
N VAL A 121 -4.13 1.48 -15.11
CA VAL A 121 -3.83 2.24 -16.34
C VAL A 121 -3.72 3.72 -16.02
N ALA A 122 -4.69 4.29 -15.29
CA ALA A 122 -4.64 5.70 -14.89
C ALA A 122 -3.42 6.01 -14.01
N LEU A 123 -3.08 5.14 -13.05
CA LEU A 123 -1.86 5.27 -12.23
C LEU A 123 -0.60 5.21 -13.09
N GLY A 124 -0.51 4.29 -14.04
CA GLY A 124 0.66 4.17 -14.93
C GLY A 124 0.85 5.37 -15.84
N ALA A 125 -0.24 6.04 -16.23
CA ALA A 125 -0.20 7.22 -17.09
C ALA A 125 0.04 8.52 -16.31
N HIS A 126 -0.60 8.69 -15.15
CA HIS A 126 -0.73 9.99 -14.47
C HIS A 126 -0.13 10.05 -13.07
N ALA A 127 0.50 8.97 -12.58
CA ALA A 127 1.21 9.05 -11.30
C ALA A 127 2.51 9.85 -11.45
N GLY A 128 2.80 10.69 -10.47
CA GLY A 128 3.97 11.54 -10.40
C GLY A 128 3.80 12.90 -11.07
N GLU A 129 2.76 13.06 -11.90
CA GLU A 129 2.40 14.33 -12.52
C GLU A 129 2.08 15.36 -11.43
N VAL A 130 2.69 16.54 -11.57
CA VAL A 130 2.31 17.73 -10.83
C VAL A 130 1.24 18.40 -11.68
N PRO A 131 0.04 18.71 -11.15
CA PRO A 131 -0.97 19.49 -11.85
C PRO A 131 -0.28 20.71 -12.43
N SER A 132 -0.28 20.81 -13.76
CA SER A 132 0.23 21.99 -14.41
C SER A 132 -0.66 23.14 -13.95
N ASP A 133 -0.10 24.12 -13.24
CA ASP A 133 -0.74 25.42 -12.98
C ASP A 133 -0.87 26.15 -14.32
N ALA A 134 -1.72 25.61 -15.19
CA ALA A 134 -1.99 26.14 -16.51
C ALA A 134 -3.03 27.24 -16.37
N ASP A 135 -2.64 28.37 -15.75
CA ASP A 135 -3.23 29.68 -16.06
C ASP A 135 -2.48 30.93 -15.49
N ASP A 136 -1.18 30.88 -15.16
CA ASP A 136 -0.45 32.13 -14.81
C ASP A 136 0.09 32.87 -16.06
N SER A 137 -0.23 32.37 -17.26
CA SER A 137 0.15 32.96 -18.55
C SER A 137 -0.79 34.05 -19.06
N ASP A 138 -1.92 34.32 -18.38
CA ASP A 138 -2.84 35.41 -18.72
C ASP A 138 -2.77 36.60 -17.73
N ARG A 139 -1.62 36.80 -17.07
CA ARG A 139 -1.28 38.12 -16.50
C ARG A 139 -0.77 38.99 -17.65
N PRO A 140 -1.60 39.85 -18.28
CA PRO A 140 -1.09 40.86 -19.18
C PRO A 140 -0.08 41.68 -18.39
N GLY A 141 1.15 41.74 -18.90
CA GLY A 141 2.20 42.58 -18.36
C GLY A 141 1.64 43.98 -18.14
N ALA A 142 1.70 44.44 -16.90
CA ALA A 142 1.52 45.85 -16.58
C ALA A 142 2.57 46.62 -17.39
N ALA A 143 2.11 47.25 -18.48
CA ALA A 143 2.91 48.21 -19.21
C ALA A 143 3.14 49.42 -18.29
N PRO A 144 4.39 49.88 -18.11
CA PRO A 144 4.66 51.18 -17.50
C PRO A 144 4.25 52.33 -18.41
#